data_AF-A0A318JQL6-F1
#
_entry.id   AF-A0A318JQL6-F1
#
_cell.length_a   1.000
_cell.length_b   1.000
_cell.length_c   1.000
_cell.angle_alpha   90.00
_cell.angle_beta   90.00
_cell.angle_gamma   90.00
#
_symmetry.space_group_name_H-M   'P 1'
#
loop_
_entity.id
_entity.type
_entity.pdbx_description
1 polymer ?
#
loop_
_entity_poly.entity_id
_entity_poly.type
_entity_poly.pdbx_seq_one_letter_code
_entity_poly.pdbx_strand_id
1 'polypeptide(L)'
;MARFGLEAHTVYPGRGVLVTRLGSDDVEELVETARIWALRATDHTKIWLYDRSVELLAVEGAGSALVETVDRWANDRPPLCPECGELLHAAALAGEPAWYCHGCNYRAHAA
;
A
#
# COMPACT_ATOMS: atom_id res chain seq x y z
N MET A 1 5.34 -9.46 -16.62
CA MET A 1 4.57 -8.19 -16.69
C MET A 1 4.27 -7.81 -15.25
N ALA A 2 4.72 -6.64 -14.79
CA ALA A 2 4.43 -6.20 -13.42
C ALA A 2 2.92 -5.97 -13.29
N ARG A 3 2.28 -6.63 -12.31
CA ARG A 3 0.83 -6.53 -12.05
C ARG A 3 0.44 -5.18 -11.41
N PHE A 4 1.43 -4.40 -10.96
CA PHE A 4 1.25 -3.16 -10.23
C PHE A 4 1.76 -1.98 -11.05
N GLY A 5 0.92 -0.95 -11.21
CA GLY A 5 1.32 0.35 -11.74
C GLY A 5 1.63 1.29 -10.58
N LEU A 6 2.89 1.69 -10.44
CA LEU A 6 3.30 2.76 -9.53
C LEU A 6 3.27 4.08 -10.30
N GLU A 7 2.53 5.07 -9.81
CA GLU A 7 2.52 6.41 -10.40
C GLU A 7 3.80 7.14 -9.98
N ALA A 8 4.64 7.46 -10.97
CA ALA A 8 5.61 8.55 -10.85
C ALA A 8 5.19 9.66 -11.81
N HIS A 9 5.21 10.90 -11.33
CA HIS A 9 5.01 12.12 -12.13
C HIS A 9 3.61 12.28 -12.78
N THR A 10 2.53 12.02 -12.05
CA THR A 10 1.18 12.47 -12.47
C THR A 10 0.69 13.62 -11.59
N VAL A 11 0.20 14.69 -12.22
CA VAL A 11 -0.45 15.85 -11.56
C VAL A 11 -1.82 15.47 -10.96
N TYR A 12 -2.38 14.35 -11.40
CA TYR A 12 -3.67 13.83 -10.98
C TYR A 12 -3.50 12.40 -10.42
N PRO A 13 -3.89 12.12 -9.17
CA PRO A 13 -3.83 10.78 -8.61
C PRO A 13 -4.76 9.83 -9.38
N GLY A 14 -4.30 8.61 -9.68
CA GLY A 14 -5.14 7.50 -10.14
C GLY A 14 -5.18 7.26 -11.67
N ARG A 15 -4.23 7.75 -12.47
CA ARG A 15 -4.13 7.40 -13.90
C ARG A 15 -3.18 6.21 -14.11
N GLY A 16 -3.75 5.01 -14.25
CA GLY A 16 -3.02 3.79 -14.65
C GLY A 16 -2.90 2.68 -13.60
N VAL A 17 -3.61 2.80 -12.47
CA VAL A 17 -3.57 1.82 -11.38
C VAL A 17 -4.85 0.97 -11.43
N LEU A 18 -4.74 -0.28 -11.89
CA LEU A 18 -5.88 -1.19 -12.02
C LEU A 18 -5.87 -2.24 -10.91
N VAL A 19 -6.74 -1.99 -9.93
CA VAL A 19 -7.50 -2.88 -9.04
C VAL A 19 -7.06 -4.34 -9.01
N THR A 20 -6.23 -4.72 -8.03
CA THR A 20 -6.19 -6.12 -7.58
C THR A 20 -6.16 -6.18 -6.06
N ARG A 21 -6.91 -7.16 -5.54
CA ARG A 21 -6.91 -7.58 -4.14
C ARG A 21 -5.46 -7.86 -3.73
N LEU A 22 -4.99 -7.28 -2.63
CA LEU A 22 -3.63 -7.53 -2.15
C LEU A 22 -3.63 -8.71 -1.17
N GLY A 23 -3.25 -9.90 -1.63
CA GLY A 23 -2.85 -11.01 -0.76
C GLY A 23 -1.42 -10.86 -0.25
N SER A 24 -0.92 -11.78 0.58
CA SER A 24 0.46 -11.75 1.12
C SER A 24 1.52 -11.51 0.05
N ASP A 25 1.46 -12.29 -1.02
CA ASP A 25 2.47 -12.31 -2.08
C ASP A 25 2.38 -11.04 -2.93
N ASP A 26 1.16 -10.51 -3.10
CA ASP A 26 0.91 -9.26 -3.82
C ASP A 26 1.43 -8.05 -3.04
N VAL A 27 1.32 -8.06 -1.70
CA VAL A 27 1.87 -7.00 -0.83
C VAL A 27 3.40 -7.00 -0.89
N GLU A 28 4.04 -8.17 -0.88
CA GLU A 28 5.50 -8.28 -1.00
C GLU A 28 6.01 -7.81 -2.36
N GLU A 29 5.36 -8.22 -3.46
CA GLU A 29 5.69 -7.74 -4.80
C GLU A 29 5.50 -6.22 -4.92
N LEU A 30 4.45 -5.66 -4.32
CA LEU A 30 4.20 -4.22 -4.29
C LEU A 30 5.33 -3.46 -3.58
N VAL A 31 5.74 -3.93 -2.38
CA VAL A 31 6.83 -3.33 -1.61
C VAL A 31 8.13 -3.37 -2.40
N GLU A 32 8.48 -4.52 -2.97
CA GLU A 32 9.73 -4.66 -3.71
C GLU A 32 9.74 -3.79 -4.98
N THR A 33 8.60 -3.70 -5.67
CA THR A 33 8.46 -2.80 -6.81
C THR A 33 8.64 -1.33 -6.36
N ALA A 34 8.04 -0.93 -5.24
CA ALA A 34 8.17 0.42 -4.70
C ALA A 34 9.62 0.76 -4.32
N ARG A 35 10.38 -0.21 -3.76
CA ARG A 35 11.82 -0.05 -3.47
C ARG A 35 12.65 0.17 -4.72
N ILE A 36 12.45 -0.64 -5.76
CA ILE A 36 13.21 -0.53 -7.02
C ILE A 36 12.96 0.85 -7.65
N TRP A 37 11.74 1.36 -7.57
CA TRP A 37 11.40 2.71 -8.05
C TRP A 37 12.04 3.81 -7.20
N ALA A 38 11.95 3.70 -5.88
CA ALA A 38 12.62 4.60 -4.96
C ALA A 38 14.13 4.70 -5.21
N LEU A 39 14.80 3.57 -5.47
CA LEU A 39 16.22 3.53 -5.81
C LEU A 39 16.54 4.21 -7.16
N ARG A 40 15.60 4.17 -8.11
CA ARG A 40 15.76 4.80 -9.43
C ARG A 40 15.41 6.29 -9.44
N ALA A 41 14.73 6.79 -8.41
CA ALA A 41 14.37 8.19 -8.28
C ALA A 41 15.61 9.03 -7.91
N THR A 42 16.35 9.46 -8.93
CA THR A 42 17.51 10.37 -8.81
C THR A 42 17.09 11.80 -8.49
N ASP A 43 15.85 12.16 -8.79
CA ASP A 43 15.24 13.46 -8.53
C ASP A 43 14.06 13.34 -7.55
N HIS A 44 13.61 14.47 -7.01
CA HIS A 44 12.49 14.52 -6.08
C HIS A 44 11.21 13.96 -6.74
N THR A 45 10.72 12.85 -6.20
CA THR A 45 9.67 12.01 -6.77
C THR A 45 8.62 11.71 -5.71
N LYS A 46 7.35 11.73 -6.14
CA LYS A 46 6.21 11.29 -5.33
C LYS A 46 5.81 9.87 -5.71
N ILE A 47 5.70 9.00 -4.72
CA ILE A 47 5.21 7.62 -4.85
C ILE A 47 3.89 7.50 -4.11
N TRP A 48 2.90 6.87 -4.74
CA TRP A 48 1.63 6.53 -4.12
C TRP A 48 1.42 5.01 -4.20
N LEU A 49 0.95 4.43 -3.09
CA LEU A 49 0.52 3.04 -2.98
C LEU A 49 -0.97 3.01 -2.71
N TYR A 50 -1.68 2.14 -3.44
CA TYR A 50 -3.12 1.99 -3.32
C TYR A 50 -3.54 0.53 -3.22
N ASP A 51 -4.66 0.28 -2.52
CA ASP A 51 -5.46 -0.93 -2.64
C ASP A 51 -6.92 -0.56 -2.87
N ARG A 52 -7.51 -1.03 -3.99
CA ARG A 52 -8.92 -0.74 -4.38
C ARG A 52 -9.34 0.73 -4.18
N SER A 53 -8.47 1.66 -4.56
CA SER A 53 -8.67 3.11 -4.41
C SER A 53 -8.53 3.68 -2.99
N VAL A 54 -8.19 2.85 -2.00
CA VAL A 54 -7.72 3.30 -0.69
C VAL A 54 -6.23 3.63 -0.81
N GLU A 55 -5.85 4.85 -0.48
CA GLU A 55 -4.45 5.23 -0.35
C GLU A 55 -3.85 4.52 0.88
N LEU A 56 -2.81 3.74 0.65
CA LEU A 56 -2.06 3.05 1.70
C LEU A 56 -0.85 3.85 2.15
N LEU A 57 -0.20 4.55 1.21
CA LEU A 57 0.98 5.37 1.44
C LEU A 57 1.09 6.43 0.33
N ALA A 58 1.37 7.67 0.69
CA ALA A 58 1.86 8.69 -0.23
C ALA A 58 3.13 9.32 0.35
N VAL A 59 4.23 9.25 -0.39
CA VAL A 59 5.54 9.75 0.07
C VAL A 59 6.23 10.54 -1.03
N GLU A 60 6.90 11.63 -0.65
CA GLU A 60 7.74 12.46 -1.51
C GLU A 60 9.19 12.43 -1.03
N GLY A 61 10.15 12.27 -1.95
CA GLY A 61 11.56 12.15 -1.60
C GLY A 61 12.44 11.76 -2.79
N ALA A 62 13.66 11.31 -2.52
CA ALA A 62 14.56 10.78 -3.55
C ALA A 62 15.44 9.66 -2.98
N GLY A 63 15.85 8.72 -3.84
CA GLY A 63 16.80 7.65 -3.52
C GLY A 63 16.48 6.87 -2.25
N SER A 64 17.47 6.74 -1.36
CA SER A 64 17.39 5.91 -0.15
C SER A 64 16.32 6.39 0.85
N ALA A 65 16.01 7.68 0.90
CA ALA A 65 14.98 8.21 1.81
C ALA A 65 13.57 7.70 1.46
N LEU A 66 13.29 7.50 0.16
CA LEU A 66 12.05 6.88 -0.29
C LEU A 66 12.01 5.39 0.10
N VAL A 67 13.13 4.68 -0.07
CA VAL A 67 13.25 3.26 0.32
C VAL A 67 12.96 3.08 1.80
N GLU A 68 13.60 3.88 2.66
CA GLU A 68 13.39 3.82 4.12
C GLU A 68 11.92 4.06 4.51
N THR A 69 11.23 4.94 3.79
CA THR A 69 9.82 5.23 4.07
C THR A 69 8.91 4.08 3.63
N VAL A 70 9.18 3.48 2.47
CA VAL A 70 8.49 2.27 2.00
C VAL A 70 8.72 1.10 2.97
N ASP A 71 9.94 0.94 3.48
CA ASP A 71 10.29 -0.10 4.43
C ASP A 71 9.60 0.09 5.78
N ARG A 72 9.56 1.33 6.27
CA ARG A 72 8.83 1.65 7.49
C ARG A 72 7.36 1.31 7.35
N TRP A 73 6.74 1.75 6.25
CA TRP A 73 5.36 1.38 5.95
C TRP A 73 5.17 -0.14 5.88
N ALA A 74 6.07 -0.87 5.22
CA ALA A 74 5.96 -2.33 5.10
C ALA A 74 6.03 -3.05 6.46
N ASN A 75 6.79 -2.52 7.42
CA ASN A 75 6.87 -3.04 8.78
C ASN A 75 5.65 -2.66 9.64
N ASP A 76 5.12 -1.46 9.45
CA ASP A 76 4.01 -0.90 10.23
C ASP A 76 2.63 -1.16 9.58
N ARG A 77 2.60 -1.85 8.43
CA ARG A 77 1.38 -2.05 7.64
C ARG A 77 0.31 -2.82 8.41
N PRO A 78 -0.97 -2.62 8.06
CA PRO A 78 -2.05 -3.44 8.60
C PRO A 78 -1.79 -4.95 8.41
N PRO A 79 -2.24 -5.80 9.35
CA PRO A 79 -2.11 -7.24 9.21
C PRO A 79 -2.99 -7.77 8.07
N LEU A 80 -2.72 -9.01 7.64
CA LEU A 80 -3.55 -9.71 6.67
C LEU A 80 -4.80 -10.29 7.35
N CYS A 81 -5.87 -10.38 6.59
CA CYS A 81 -7.11 -11.02 7.00
C CYS A 81 -6.86 -12.51 7.23
N PRO A 82 -7.22 -13.06 8.41
CA PRO A 82 -7.01 -14.47 8.71
C PRO A 82 -7.91 -15.40 7.88
N GLU A 83 -8.99 -14.88 7.29
CA GLU A 83 -9.95 -15.67 6.52
C GLU A 83 -9.59 -15.78 5.04
N CYS A 84 -9.17 -14.68 4.42
CA CYS A 84 -8.94 -14.61 2.97
C CYS A 84 -7.55 -14.15 2.56
N GLY A 85 -6.67 -13.82 3.53
CA GLY A 85 -5.29 -13.41 3.28
C GLY A 85 -5.13 -12.00 2.71
N GLU A 86 -6.21 -11.24 2.55
CA GLU A 86 -6.16 -9.86 2.02
C GLU A 86 -5.68 -8.85 3.07
N LEU A 87 -5.03 -7.77 2.64
CA LEU A 87 -4.66 -6.67 3.52
C LEU A 87 -5.89 -6.09 4.25
N LEU A 88 -5.79 -5.89 5.56
CA LEU A 88 -6.83 -5.21 6.33
C LEU A 88 -6.71 -3.69 6.19
N HIS A 89 -7.84 -3.01 6.38
CA HIS A 89 -7.92 -1.55 6.31
C HIS A 89 -8.36 -0.98 7.64
N ALA A 90 -7.80 0.18 7.99
CA ALA A 90 -8.21 0.90 9.18
C ALA A 90 -9.70 1.26 9.10
N ALA A 91 -10.42 0.98 10.17
CA ALA A 91 -11.85 1.21 10.31
C ALA A 91 -12.17 1.62 11.75
N ALA A 92 -13.45 1.86 12.02
CA ALA A 92 -13.96 2.05 13.37
C ALA A 92 -15.14 1.10 13.65
N LEU A 93 -15.10 0.43 14.80
CA LEU A 93 -16.19 -0.42 15.30
C LEU A 93 -16.68 0.16 16.62
N ALA A 94 -17.94 0.60 16.66
CA ALA A 94 -18.52 1.26 17.84
C ALA A 94 -17.71 2.44 18.40
N GLY A 95 -16.98 3.16 17.54
CA GLY A 95 -16.14 4.30 17.92
C GLY A 95 -14.70 3.94 18.29
N GLU A 96 -14.35 2.66 18.31
CA GLU A 96 -12.99 2.19 18.59
C GLU A 96 -12.22 1.86 17.30
N PRO A 97 -10.88 2.02 17.29
CA PRO A 97 -10.05 1.57 16.18
C PRO A 97 -10.26 0.09 15.86
N ALA A 98 -10.48 -0.21 14.59
CA ALA A 98 -10.77 -1.54 14.12
C ALA A 98 -10.07 -1.81 12.78
N TRP A 99 -10.03 -3.08 12.41
CA TRP A 99 -9.61 -3.57 11.12
C TRP A 99 -10.79 -4.11 10.34
N TYR A 100 -10.83 -3.83 9.03
CA TYR A 100 -11.85 -4.29 8.12
C TYR A 100 -11.24 -4.89 6.86
N CYS A 101 -11.77 -6.04 6.44
CA CYS A 101 -11.39 -6.70 5.19
C CYS A 101 -12.42 -6.39 4.08
N HIS A 102 -12.00 -5.77 2.97
CA HIS A 102 -12.91 -5.51 1.85
C HIS A 102 -13.32 -6.78 1.07
N GLY A 103 -12.54 -7.86 1.10
CA GLY A 103 -12.84 -9.12 0.39
C GLY A 103 -13.95 -9.95 1.00
N CYS A 104 -13.84 -10.28 2.30
CA CYS A 104 -14.79 -11.15 2.99
C CYS A 104 -15.66 -10.43 4.05
N ASN A 105 -15.49 -9.12 4.22
CA ASN A 105 -16.15 -8.30 5.24
C ASN A 105 -15.76 -8.65 6.70
N TYR A 106 -14.68 -9.39 6.90
CA TYR A 106 -14.12 -9.66 8.23
C TYR A 106 -13.85 -8.35 8.99
N ARG A 107 -14.12 -8.36 10.30
CA ARG A 107 -13.91 -7.23 11.22
C ARG A 107 -13.22 -7.72 12.48
N ALA A 108 -12.22 -6.97 12.93
CA ALA A 108 -11.56 -7.21 14.20
C ALA A 108 -11.28 -5.88 14.91
N HIS A 109 -11.20 -5.89 16.23
CA HIS A 109 -10.64 -4.75 16.96
C HIS A 109 -9.16 -4.60 16.59
N ALA A 110 -8.66 -3.38 16.50
CA ALA A 110 -7.23 -3.14 16.38
C ALA A 110 -6.60 -3.35 17.77
N ALA A 111 -5.56 -4.18 17.85
CA ALA A 111 -4.83 -4.49 19.08
C ALA A 111 -3.88 -3.35 19.49
#